data_AF-A0A1B6YII0-F1
#
_entry.id   AF-A0A1B6YII0-F1
#
_cell.length_a   1.000
_cell.length_b   1.000
_cell.length_c   1.000
_cell.angle_alpha   90.00
_cell.angle_beta   90.00
_cell.angle_gamma   90.00
#
_symmetry.space_group_name_H-M   'P 1'
#
loop_
_entity.id
_entity.type
_entity.pdbx_description
1 polymer ?
#
loop_
_entity_poly.entity_id
_entity_poly.type
_entity_poly.pdbx_seq_one_letter_code
_entity_poly.pdbx_strand_id
1 'polypeptide(L)'
;MSDISGRRWHDMGGDAAGPVPMEGHDFALWEKRVDALMVLCSSKGHFTVDGLRRALEDMGEDAFEKHSYYERWIAAVNQNLVEGGVYTLEELATRMDEIAARGATYGEAARG
;
A
#
# COMPACT_ATOMS: atom_id res chain seq x y z
N MET A 1 12.65 -3.27 25.12
CA MET A 1 11.90 -4.43 25.65
C MET A 1 10.80 -4.70 24.65
N SER A 2 10.79 -5.85 23.99
CA SER A 2 9.73 -6.23 23.07
C SER A 2 8.41 -6.30 23.82
N ASP A 3 7.38 -5.64 23.30
CA ASP A 3 6.03 -5.70 23.83
C ASP A 3 5.52 -7.16 23.78
N ILE A 4 5.11 -7.67 24.94
CA ILE A 4 4.60 -9.03 25.16
C ILE A 4 3.07 -9.09 25.10
N SER A 5 2.40 -7.96 24.87
CA SER A 5 0.94 -7.88 24.75
C SER A 5 0.41 -8.61 23.51
N GLY A 6 1.25 -8.84 22.50
CA GLY A 6 0.84 -9.35 21.18
C GLY A 6 0.04 -8.32 20.36
N ARG A 7 -0.14 -7.10 20.87
CA ARG A 7 -0.81 -6.00 20.21
C ARG A 7 0.01 -5.56 19.00
N ARG A 8 -0.66 -5.44 17.86
CA ARG A 8 -0.07 -4.90 16.63
C ARG A 8 -0.51 -3.46 16.45
N TRP A 9 0.25 -2.70 15.66
CA TRP A 9 0.04 -1.25 15.54
C TRP A 9 -1.36 -0.86 15.07
N HIS A 10 -1.99 -1.65 14.22
CA HIS A 10 -3.36 -1.38 13.74
C HIS A 10 -4.43 -1.44 14.84
N ASP A 11 -4.18 -2.15 15.94
CA ASP A 11 -5.11 -2.34 17.04
C ASP A 11 -5.05 -1.16 18.00
N MET A 12 -5.46 0.03 17.56
CA MET A 12 -5.40 1.29 18.35
C MET A 12 -6.69 1.56 19.15
N GLY A 13 -7.64 0.62 19.15
CA GLY A 13 -8.95 0.80 19.73
C GLY A 13 -8.90 1.10 21.23
N GLY A 14 -9.43 2.26 21.63
CA GLY A 14 -9.47 2.68 23.04
C GLY A 14 -8.30 3.55 23.49
N ASP A 15 -7.29 3.75 22.65
CA ASP A 15 -6.22 4.71 22.94
C ASP A 15 -6.69 6.15 22.81
N ALA A 16 -6.03 7.05 23.53
CA ALA A 16 -6.26 8.49 23.39
C ALA A 16 -5.77 8.98 22.02
N ALA A 17 -6.61 9.77 21.33
CA ALA A 17 -6.27 10.39 20.06
C ALA A 17 -6.67 11.87 20.07
N GLY A 18 -6.13 12.63 19.12
CA GLY A 18 -6.53 14.02 18.86
C GLY A 18 -7.92 14.14 18.24
N PRO A 19 -8.40 15.37 18.02
CA PRO A 19 -9.62 15.59 17.26
C PRO A 19 -9.50 15.01 15.84
N VAL A 20 -10.62 14.53 15.30
CA VAL A 20 -10.68 13.99 13.94
C VAL A 20 -10.57 15.15 12.93
N PRO A 21 -9.63 15.12 11.98
CA PRO A 21 -9.63 16.05 10.84
C PRO A 21 -10.91 15.90 10.03
N MET A 22 -11.60 17.01 9.75
CA MET A 22 -12.90 17.02 9.05
C MET A 22 -12.78 17.53 7.62
N GLU A 23 -11.57 17.92 7.20
CA GLU A 23 -11.28 18.34 5.85
C GLU A 23 -11.47 17.17 4.87
N GLY A 24 -12.05 17.47 3.71
CA GLY A 24 -12.09 16.50 2.62
C GLY A 24 -10.70 16.22 2.04
N HIS A 25 -10.51 15.02 1.50
CA HIS A 25 -9.29 14.65 0.78
C HIS A 25 -9.54 14.68 -0.73
N ASP A 26 -8.78 15.50 -1.46
CA ASP A 26 -8.80 15.49 -2.93
C ASP A 26 -7.83 14.42 -3.44
N PHE A 27 -8.40 13.30 -3.90
CA PHE A 27 -7.60 12.16 -4.33
C PHE A 27 -6.82 12.46 -5.60
N ALA A 28 -5.50 12.29 -5.53
CA ALA A 28 -4.62 12.28 -6.66
C ALA A 28 -4.96 11.11 -7.61
N LEU A 29 -4.59 11.25 -8.89
CA LEU A 29 -4.86 10.21 -9.89
C LEU A 29 -4.22 8.86 -9.53
N TRP A 30 -3.04 8.86 -8.92
CA TRP A 30 -2.36 7.63 -8.54
C TRP A 30 -3.09 6.90 -7.41
N GLU A 31 -3.69 7.60 -6.46
CA GLU A 31 -4.49 7.01 -5.37
C GLU A 31 -5.70 6.27 -5.94
N LYS A 32 -6.40 6.90 -6.90
CA LYS A 32 -7.51 6.26 -7.64
C LYS A 32 -7.06 5.01 -8.41
N ARG A 33 -5.82 5.01 -8.92
CA ARG A 33 -5.24 3.84 -9.59
C ARG A 33 -4.88 2.73 -8.61
N VAL A 34 -4.39 3.06 -7.42
CA VAL A 34 -4.14 2.06 -6.35
C VAL A 34 -5.45 1.39 -5.94
N ASP A 35 -6.51 2.16 -5.73
CA ASP A 35 -7.85 1.62 -5.45
C ASP A 35 -8.32 0.67 -6.56
N ALA A 36 -8.22 1.09 -7.82
CA ALA A 36 -8.57 0.26 -8.96
C ALA A 36 -7.71 -1.02 -9.04
N LEU A 37 -6.41 -0.95 -8.75
CA LEU A 37 -5.53 -2.12 -8.70
C LEU A 37 -5.93 -3.10 -7.60
N MET A 38 -6.25 -2.59 -6.41
CA MET A 38 -6.74 -3.42 -5.30
C MET A 38 -8.00 -4.20 -5.72
N VAL A 39 -8.98 -3.51 -6.33
CA VAL A 39 -10.24 -4.13 -6.81
C VAL A 39 -9.96 -5.15 -7.92
N LEU A 40 -9.12 -4.82 -8.91
CA LEU A 40 -8.80 -5.72 -10.01
C LEU A 40 -8.04 -6.97 -9.55
N CYS A 41 -7.06 -6.82 -8.66
CA CYS A 41 -6.28 -7.95 -8.18
C CYS A 41 -7.09 -8.89 -7.29
N SER A 42 -7.90 -8.34 -6.38
CA SER A 42 -8.78 -9.14 -5.51
C SER A 42 -9.88 -9.85 -6.32
N SER A 43 -10.52 -9.17 -7.28
CA SER A 43 -11.55 -9.79 -8.13
C SER A 43 -11.02 -10.92 -9.01
N LYS A 44 -9.73 -10.88 -9.39
CA LYS A 44 -9.05 -11.95 -10.10
C LYS A 44 -8.57 -13.08 -9.19
N GLY A 45 -8.75 -12.96 -7.88
CA GLY A 45 -8.38 -13.99 -6.91
C GLY A 45 -6.90 -14.01 -6.56
N HIS A 46 -6.14 -12.94 -6.83
CA HIS A 46 -4.73 -12.87 -6.41
C HIS A 46 -4.55 -12.79 -4.89
N PHE A 47 -5.52 -12.20 -4.19
CA PHE A 47 -5.59 -12.17 -2.73
C PHE A 47 -7.02 -11.93 -2.26
N THR A 48 -7.27 -12.22 -0.98
CA THR A 48 -8.54 -11.91 -0.29
C THR A 48 -8.43 -10.60 0.48
N VAL A 49 -9.56 -10.10 0.99
CA VAL A 49 -9.57 -8.97 1.93
C VAL A 49 -8.70 -9.29 3.17
N ASP A 50 -8.78 -10.51 3.69
CA ASP A 50 -7.95 -10.93 4.83
C ASP A 50 -6.45 -10.95 4.48
N GLY A 51 -6.08 -11.36 3.26
CA GLY A 51 -4.70 -11.31 2.78
C GLY A 51 -4.16 -9.88 2.68
N LEU A 52 -4.99 -8.95 2.20
CA LEU A 52 -4.66 -7.52 2.18
C LEU A 52 -4.50 -6.97 3.60
N ARG A 53 -5.44 -7.28 4.50
CA ARG A 53 -5.40 -6.85 5.90
C ARG A 53 -4.18 -7.38 6.62
N ARG A 54 -3.87 -8.67 6.49
CA ARG A 54 -2.65 -9.27 7.06
C ARG A 54 -1.42 -8.45 6.68
N ALA A 55 -1.22 -8.17 5.39
CA ALA A 55 -0.06 -7.40 4.93
C ALA A 55 -0.03 -5.96 5.46
N LEU A 56 -1.18 -5.28 5.59
CA LEU A 56 -1.28 -3.94 6.19
C LEU A 56 -1.03 -3.95 7.70
N GLU A 57 -1.61 -4.93 8.39
CA GLU A 57 -1.59 -5.07 9.86
C GLU A 57 -0.25 -5.62 10.37
N ASP A 58 0.53 -6.27 9.49
CA ASP A 58 1.94 -6.64 9.70
C ASP A 58 2.88 -5.41 9.63
N MET A 59 2.42 -4.27 9.10
CA MET A 59 3.23 -3.05 9.07
C MET A 59 3.40 -2.45 10.47
N GLY A 60 4.60 -1.97 10.77
CA GLY A 60 4.92 -1.32 12.06
C GLY A 60 4.53 0.16 12.11
N GLU A 61 4.69 0.75 13.29
CA GLU A 61 4.47 2.18 13.61
C GLU A 61 4.98 3.12 12.51
N ASP A 62 6.25 2.96 12.13
CA ASP A 62 6.92 3.76 11.09
C ASP A 62 6.10 3.89 9.80
N ALA A 63 5.46 2.81 9.34
CA ALA A 63 4.66 2.84 8.12
C ALA A 63 3.37 3.63 8.31
N PHE A 64 2.73 3.54 9.48
CA PHE A 64 1.49 4.27 9.77
C PHE A 64 1.73 5.76 10.02
N GLU A 65 2.92 6.14 10.49
CA GLU A 65 3.29 7.54 10.68
C GLU A 65 3.80 8.20 9.39
N LYS A 66 4.57 7.48 8.57
CA LYS A 66 5.27 8.07 7.41
C LYS A 66 4.55 7.86 6.08
N HIS A 67 3.67 6.87 5.98
CA HIS A 67 2.98 6.56 4.73
C HIS A 67 1.51 6.94 4.80
N SER A 68 1.06 7.60 3.73
CA SER A 68 -0.35 7.83 3.46
C SER A 68 -1.12 6.52 3.32
N TYR A 69 -2.45 6.62 3.38
CA TYR A 69 -3.34 5.47 3.29
C TYR A 69 -3.10 4.62 2.03
N TYR A 70 -2.98 5.27 0.85
CA TYR A 70 -2.79 4.55 -0.40
C TYR A 70 -1.36 4.08 -0.63
N GLU A 71 -0.35 4.69 -0.01
CA GLU A 71 1.02 4.15 0.00
C GLU A 71 1.08 2.81 0.74
N ARG A 72 0.40 2.70 1.89
CA ARG A 72 0.28 1.42 2.60
C ARG A 72 -0.50 0.39 1.77
N TRP A 73 -1.56 0.80 1.09
CA TRP A 73 -2.32 -0.10 0.23
C TRP A 73 -1.50 -0.66 -0.93
N ILE A 74 -0.78 0.19 -1.68
CA ILE A 74 0.02 -0.32 -2.81
C ILE A 74 1.16 -1.23 -2.33
N ALA A 75 1.74 -0.96 -1.16
CA ALA A 75 2.73 -1.84 -0.55
C ALA A 75 2.12 -3.22 -0.19
N ALA A 76 0.91 -3.24 0.39
CA ALA A 76 0.21 -4.48 0.73
C ALA A 76 -0.25 -5.27 -0.50
N VAL A 77 -0.73 -4.58 -1.55
CA VAL A 77 -1.05 -5.20 -2.85
C VAL A 77 0.20 -5.83 -3.45
N ASN A 78 1.32 -5.08 -3.49
CA ASN A 78 2.59 -5.57 -4.00
C ASN A 78 3.08 -6.81 -3.24
N GLN A 79 3.04 -6.77 -1.90
CA GLN A 79 3.44 -7.90 -1.07
C GLN A 79 2.65 -9.18 -1.41
N ASN A 80 1.33 -9.08 -1.54
CA ASN A 80 0.48 -10.22 -1.89
C ASN A 80 0.76 -10.74 -3.31
N LEU A 81 1.02 -9.85 -4.28
CA LEU A 81 1.32 -10.27 -5.66
C LEU A 81 2.68 -10.97 -5.77
N VAL A 82 3.68 -10.51 -5.03
CA VAL A 82 5.00 -11.16 -4.95
C VAL A 82 4.90 -12.51 -4.24
N GLU A 83 4.23 -12.58 -3.09
CA GLU A 83 4.00 -13.85 -2.37
C GLU A 83 3.21 -14.86 -3.22
N GLY A 84 2.24 -14.38 -4.00
CA GLY A 84 1.45 -15.18 -4.94
C GLY A 84 2.19 -15.56 -6.23
N GLY A 85 3.43 -15.10 -6.43
CA GLY A 85 4.25 -15.41 -7.60
C GLY A 85 3.75 -14.79 -8.90
N VAL A 86 2.99 -13.69 -8.84
CA VAL A 86 2.49 -12.98 -10.03
C VAL A 86 3.63 -12.29 -10.77
N TYR A 87 4.61 -11.78 -10.03
CA TYR A 87 5.88 -11.27 -10.52
C TYR A 87 6.94 -11.35 -9.41
N THR A 88 8.22 -11.28 -9.78
CA THR A 88 9.34 -11.25 -8.82
C THR A 88 9.75 -9.82 -8.46
N LEU A 89 10.56 -9.69 -7.41
CA LEU A 89 11.13 -8.39 -7.03
C LEU A 89 12.09 -7.85 -8.10
N GLU A 90 12.80 -8.73 -8.81
CA GLU A 90 13.68 -8.35 -9.91
C GLU A 90 12.89 -7.80 -11.11
N GLU A 91 11.76 -8.43 -11.45
CA GLU A 91 10.87 -7.95 -12.52
C GLU A 91 10.27 -6.58 -12.15
N LEU A 92 9.86 -6.41 -10.89
CA LEU A 92 9.36 -5.14 -10.39
C LEU A 92 10.44 -4.05 -10.46
N ALA A 93 11.65 -4.32 -9.96
CA ALA A 93 12.76 -3.37 -9.98
C ALA A 93 13.12 -2.96 -11.43
N THR A 94 13.25 -3.93 -12.32
CA THR A 94 13.49 -3.69 -13.75
C THR A 94 12.41 -2.78 -14.33
N ARG A 95 11.14 -3.04 -14.02
CA ARG A 95 10.04 -2.21 -14.52
C ARG A 95 10.08 -0.81 -13.92
N MET A 96 10.41 -0.65 -12.64
CA MET A 96 10.56 0.66 -12.00
C MET A 96 11.65 1.50 -12.67
N ASP A 97 12.80 0.89 -13.00
CA ASP A 97 13.88 1.56 -13.72
C ASP A 97 13.45 2.01 -15.12
N GLU A 98 12.72 1.15 -15.85
CA GLU A 98 12.14 1.49 -17.16
C GLU A 98 11.13 2.64 -17.07
N ILE A 99 10.32 2.71 -16.01
CA ILE A 99 9.38 3.82 -15.80
C ILE A 99 10.14 5.10 -15.46
N ALA A 100 11.15 5.03 -14.59
CA ALA A 100 11.96 6.19 -14.20
C ALA A 100 12.73 6.79 -15.38
N ALA A 101 13.23 5.95 -16.29
CA ALA A 101 13.93 6.40 -17.49
C ALA A 101 13.06 7.21 -18.48
N ARG A 102 11.72 7.10 -18.39
CA ARG A 102 10.80 7.84 -19.26
C ARG A 102 10.66 9.31 -18.89
N GLY A 103 10.97 9.69 -17.66
CA GLY A 103 10.96 11.08 -17.19
C GLY A 103 10.70 11.21 -15.70
N ALA A 104 10.98 12.41 -15.17
CA ALA A 104 10.90 12.69 -13.74
C ALA A 104 9.46 12.99 -13.28
N THR A 105 8.59 13.38 -14.20
CA THR A 105 7.19 13.65 -13.89
C THR A 105 6.31 12.46 -14.25
N TYR A 106 5.20 12.29 -13.51
CA TYR A 106 4.18 11.30 -13.86
C TYR A 106 3.69 11.43 -15.31
N GLY A 107 3.56 12.67 -15.81
CA GLY A 107 3.10 12.93 -17.17
C GLY A 107 4.08 12.49 -18.25
N GLU A 108 5.38 12.49 -17.97
CA GLU A 108 6.42 11.94 -18.87
C GLU A 108 6.47 10.42 -18.73
N ALA A 109 6.46 9.91 -17.50
CA ALA A 109 6.55 8.49 -17.19
C ALA A 109 5.36 7.66 -17.70
N ALA A 110 4.17 8.25 -17.75
CA ALA A 110 2.93 7.56 -18.12
C ALA A 110 2.68 7.42 -19.65
N ARG A 111 3.52 7.98 -20.53
CA ARG A 111 3.30 8.00 -21.99
C ARG A 111 3.90 6.81 -22.76
N GLY A 112 4.13 5.68 -22.09
CA GLY A 112 4.65 4.46 -22.70
C GLY A 112 3.55 3.54 -23.22
#